data_AF-A0A357CUH7-F1
#
_entry.id   AF-A0A357CUH7-F1
#
_cell.length_a   1.000
_cell.length_b   1.000
_cell.length_c   1.000
_cell.angle_alpha   90.00
_cell.angle_beta   90.00
_cell.angle_gamma   90.00
#
_symmetry.space_group_name_H-M   'P 1'
#
loop_
_entity.id
_entity.type
_entity.pdbx_description
1 polymer ?
#
loop_
_entity_poly.entity_id
_entity_poly.type
_entity_poly.pdbx_seq_one_letter_code
_entity_poly.pdbx_strand_id
1 'polypeptide(L)'
;MKKILAILVTALLIGTISALFTSAEESTAEIKIDGYEFNINYVNGVIKGEDAVIITNKEEAQTANLKFVTYFICKKVSDNVYKVTANAVAGCEDPSKLSIGEDEILIAIHSDSSPNAKNKEQKKAAALVKKDMSVTLSGIDLAGEKVTDGKAVLSVDEPILDTSSGDESSKAESSKPSKSGDDSNAEVSKPTNSAADSEDVESSAPSKSSEITTSDSGKDGLDKTTIILIAIAAVVVIGSIIIIAVKRKK
;
A
#
# COMPACT_ATOMS: atom_id res chain seq x y z
N MET A 1 -23.94 -55.42 2.07
CA MET A 1 -22.73 -54.85 1.42
C MET A 1 -22.99 -53.55 0.65
N LYS A 2 -23.95 -53.46 -0.29
CA LYS A 2 -24.24 -52.23 -1.05
C LYS A 2 -24.58 -51.00 -0.18
N LYS A 3 -25.31 -51.21 0.93
CA LYS A 3 -25.71 -50.15 1.88
C LYS A 3 -24.54 -49.63 2.73
N ILE A 4 -23.63 -50.51 3.14
CA ILE A 4 -22.43 -50.16 3.92
C ILE A 4 -21.44 -49.38 3.04
N LEU A 5 -21.28 -49.79 1.78
CA LEU A 5 -20.44 -49.08 0.81
C LEU A 5 -20.99 -47.68 0.51
N ALA A 6 -22.31 -47.52 0.41
CA ALA A 6 -22.92 -46.21 0.21
C ALA A 6 -22.67 -45.27 1.40
N ILE A 7 -22.80 -45.76 2.63
CA ILE A 7 -22.52 -44.96 3.84
C ILE A 7 -21.05 -44.54 3.90
N LEU A 8 -20.13 -45.44 3.56
CA LEU A 8 -18.69 -45.17 3.60
C LEU A 8 -18.27 -44.16 2.53
N VAL A 9 -18.86 -44.23 1.33
CA VAL A 9 -18.64 -43.24 0.27
C VAL A 9 -19.23 -41.88 0.65
N THR A 10 -20.42 -41.82 1.25
CA THR A 10 -21.01 -40.56 1.70
C THR A 10 -20.20 -39.92 2.83
N ALA A 11 -19.70 -40.71 3.79
CA ALA A 11 -18.84 -40.22 4.87
C ALA A 11 -17.49 -39.68 4.33
N LEU A 12 -16.92 -40.35 3.32
CA LEU A 12 -15.71 -39.88 2.64
C LEU A 12 -15.97 -38.56 1.90
N LEU A 13 -17.10 -38.44 1.20
CA LEU A 13 -17.48 -37.23 0.48
C LEU A 13 -17.67 -36.04 1.42
N ILE A 14 -18.40 -36.23 2.53
CA ILE A 14 -18.61 -35.20 3.54
C ILE A 14 -17.26 -34.80 4.16
N GLY A 15 -16.39 -35.77 4.47
CA GLY A 15 -15.04 -35.49 4.97
C GLY A 15 -14.20 -34.65 3.99
N THR A 16 -14.24 -34.97 2.70
CA THR A 16 -13.52 -34.19 1.67
C THR A 16 -14.11 -32.80 1.46
N ILE A 17 -15.43 -32.63 1.54
CA ILE A 17 -16.09 -31.33 1.41
C ILE A 17 -15.78 -30.46 2.63
N SER A 18 -15.82 -31.02 3.84
CA SER A 18 -15.45 -30.30 5.06
C SER A 18 -13.99 -29.83 5.04
N ALA A 19 -13.05 -30.63 4.52
CA ALA A 19 -11.65 -30.22 4.38
C ALA A 19 -11.44 -29.09 3.35
N LEU A 20 -12.28 -29.00 2.31
CA LEU A 20 -12.26 -27.88 1.37
C LEU A 20 -12.73 -26.57 2.01
N PHE A 21 -13.64 -26.62 2.98
CA PHE A 21 -14.06 -25.43 3.73
C PHE A 21 -13.05 -24.99 4.79
N THR A 22 -12.29 -25.91 5.40
CA THR A 22 -11.23 -25.55 6.36
C THR A 22 -9.98 -24.96 5.69
N SER A 23 -9.70 -25.33 4.43
CA SER A 23 -8.56 -24.76 3.68
C SER A 23 -8.87 -23.41 3.01
N ALA A 24 -10.12 -22.95 3.04
CA ALA A 24 -10.55 -21.64 2.56
C ALA A 24 -10.66 -20.59 3.69
N GLU A 25 -10.37 -21.00 4.93
CA GLU A 25 -10.29 -20.11 6.09
C GLU A 25 -8.93 -19.37 6.10
N GLU A 26 -8.53 -18.82 4.96
CA GLU A 26 -7.58 -17.70 4.97
C GLU A 26 -8.36 -16.48 5.48
N SER A 27 -8.55 -16.44 6.81
CA SER A 27 -9.04 -15.32 7.62
C SER A 27 -9.81 -14.26 6.81
N THR A 28 -11.10 -14.50 6.62
CA THR A 28 -12.07 -13.47 6.23
C THR A 28 -12.45 -12.61 7.43
N ALA A 29 -11.52 -12.41 8.38
CA ALA A 29 -11.69 -11.34 9.35
C ALA A 29 -11.78 -10.04 8.54
N GLU A 30 -12.97 -9.43 8.57
CA GLU A 30 -13.23 -8.16 7.94
C GLU A 30 -12.22 -7.14 8.51
N ILE A 31 -11.41 -6.54 7.64
CA ILE A 31 -10.43 -5.54 8.07
C ILE A 31 -11.22 -4.33 8.54
N LYS A 32 -11.20 -4.05 9.85
CA LYS A 32 -11.75 -2.82 10.41
C LYS A 32 -10.84 -1.67 9.97
N ILE A 33 -11.36 -0.84 9.07
CA ILE A 33 -10.61 0.26 8.45
C ILE A 33 -10.52 1.49 9.37
N ASP A 34 -11.54 1.71 10.19
CA ASP A 34 -11.57 2.79 11.17
C ASP A 34 -10.67 2.50 12.38
N GLY A 35 -9.68 3.36 12.59
CA GLY A 35 -8.58 3.16 13.53
C GLY A 35 -7.47 2.24 13.02
N TYR A 36 -7.47 1.86 11.73
CA TYR A 36 -6.40 1.01 11.19
C TYR A 36 -5.07 1.76 11.19
N GLU A 37 -4.02 1.10 11.68
CA GLU A 37 -2.68 1.68 11.76
C GLU A 37 -1.77 1.08 10.69
N PHE A 38 -1.43 1.88 9.68
CA PHE A 38 -0.38 1.51 8.74
C PHE A 38 0.98 1.78 9.39
N ASN A 39 1.80 0.75 9.52
CA ASN A 39 3.21 0.89 9.88
C ASN A 39 3.95 1.51 8.70
N ILE A 40 4.66 2.61 8.94
CA ILE A 40 5.47 3.29 7.94
C ILE A 40 6.94 3.01 8.24
N ASN A 41 7.71 2.65 7.22
CA ASN A 41 9.12 2.30 7.36
C ASN A 41 10.03 3.53 7.20
N TYR A 42 9.73 4.40 6.24
CA TYR A 42 10.52 5.59 5.95
C TYR A 42 9.70 6.64 5.20
N VAL A 43 10.25 7.85 5.14
CA VAL A 43 9.77 8.96 4.31
C VAL A 43 10.74 9.07 3.14
N ASN A 44 10.21 9.14 1.91
CA ASN A 44 10.95 9.20 0.66
C ASN A 44 11.92 8.02 0.40
N GLY A 45 12.44 7.91 -0.81
CA GLY A 45 13.33 6.82 -1.20
C GLY A 45 12.66 5.55 -1.75
N VAL A 46 13.50 4.56 -2.03
CA VAL A 46 13.15 3.38 -2.85
C VAL A 46 12.56 2.24 -2.02
N ILE A 47 11.41 1.73 -2.44
CA ILE A 47 10.79 0.52 -1.88
C ILE A 47 11.65 -0.72 -2.09
N LYS A 48 12.02 -1.39 -0.98
CA LYS A 48 12.86 -2.59 -0.95
C LYS A 48 12.17 -3.74 -0.19
N GLY A 49 11.39 -4.53 -0.91
CA GLY A 49 10.68 -5.68 -0.32
C GLY A 49 9.38 -5.23 0.35
N GLU A 50 9.04 -5.80 1.51
CA GLU A 50 7.77 -5.55 2.20
C GLU A 50 7.80 -4.25 3.04
N ASP A 51 7.90 -3.10 2.37
CA ASP A 51 7.94 -1.78 3.00
C ASP A 51 6.66 -0.97 2.76
N ALA A 52 6.44 0.01 3.63
CA ALA A 52 5.49 1.09 3.47
C ALA A 52 6.22 2.43 3.56
N VAL A 53 5.90 3.35 2.66
CA VAL A 53 6.60 4.63 2.50
C VAL A 53 5.61 5.78 2.41
N ILE A 54 6.01 6.93 2.95
CA ILE A 54 5.37 8.21 2.65
C ILE A 54 6.26 8.97 1.67
N ILE A 55 5.69 9.42 0.56
CA ILE A 55 6.37 10.21 -0.46
C ILE A 55 5.82 11.63 -0.43
N THR A 56 6.70 12.62 -0.34
CA THR A 56 6.32 14.02 -0.12
C THR A 56 6.34 14.89 -1.39
N ASN A 57 6.92 14.40 -2.49
CA ASN A 57 6.99 15.14 -3.73
C ASN A 57 7.07 14.23 -4.97
N LYS A 58 6.97 14.83 -6.15
CA LYS A 58 6.91 14.11 -7.42
C LYS A 58 8.26 13.48 -7.81
N GLU A 59 9.37 14.12 -7.47
CA GLU A 59 10.71 13.66 -7.79
C GLU A 59 11.00 12.34 -7.07
N GLU A 60 10.66 12.26 -5.79
CA GLU A 60 10.77 11.06 -4.97
C GLU A 60 9.83 9.94 -5.46
N ALA A 61 8.62 10.28 -5.91
CA ALA A 61 7.69 9.29 -6.48
C ALA A 61 8.28 8.56 -7.70
N GLN A 62 9.11 9.23 -8.50
CA GLN A 62 9.73 8.66 -9.70
C GLN A 62 10.76 7.58 -9.40
N THR A 63 11.38 7.62 -8.22
CA THR A 63 12.43 6.67 -7.83
C THR A 63 11.93 5.58 -6.89
N ALA A 64 10.76 5.77 -6.25
CA ALA A 64 10.29 4.95 -5.15
C ALA A 64 9.87 3.50 -5.47
N ASN A 65 9.81 3.08 -6.74
CA ASN A 65 9.29 1.77 -7.17
C ASN A 65 7.84 1.49 -6.70
N LEU A 66 6.87 2.18 -7.32
CA LEU A 66 5.45 2.10 -6.98
C LEU A 66 4.69 0.98 -7.72
N LYS A 67 5.36 0.02 -8.35
CA LYS A 67 4.71 -0.96 -9.23
C LYS A 67 3.78 -1.93 -8.47
N PHE A 68 4.21 -2.41 -7.31
CA PHE A 68 3.51 -3.45 -6.55
C PHE A 68 2.90 -2.93 -5.25
N VAL A 69 2.60 -1.64 -5.19
CA VAL A 69 2.01 -1.00 -4.01
C VAL A 69 0.49 -0.92 -4.13
N THR A 70 -0.18 -0.67 -3.01
CA THR A 70 -1.45 0.07 -3.01
C THR A 70 -1.15 1.43 -2.40
N TYR A 71 -1.51 2.51 -3.09
CA TYR A 71 -1.23 3.86 -2.65
C TYR A 71 -2.49 4.73 -2.61
N PHE A 72 -2.44 5.79 -1.81
CA PHE A 72 -3.44 6.84 -1.77
C PHE A 72 -2.77 8.18 -1.47
N ILE A 73 -3.33 9.24 -2.05
CA ILE A 73 -2.82 10.60 -1.89
C ILE A 73 -3.67 11.31 -0.84
N CYS A 74 -3.01 12.03 0.06
CA CYS A 74 -3.65 12.80 1.12
C CYS A 74 -3.17 14.25 1.05
N LYS A 75 -4.06 15.19 1.32
CA LYS A 75 -3.74 16.61 1.44
C LYS A 75 -3.72 17.02 2.91
N LYS A 76 -2.74 17.81 3.31
CA LYS A 76 -2.60 18.34 4.66
C LYS A 76 -3.82 19.19 5.04
N VAL A 77 -4.34 18.97 6.25
CA VAL A 77 -5.43 19.74 6.87
C VAL A 77 -4.90 20.53 8.06
N SER A 78 -4.09 19.88 8.89
CA SER A 78 -3.34 20.49 9.99
C SER A 78 -2.02 19.70 10.19
N ASP A 79 -1.23 20.03 11.21
CA ASP A 79 0.15 19.54 11.38
C ASP A 79 0.38 18.09 10.98
N ASN A 80 -0.22 17.15 11.71
CA ASN A 80 -0.06 15.71 11.46
C ASN A 80 -1.33 15.08 10.87
N VAL A 81 -2.29 15.89 10.40
CA VAL A 81 -3.60 15.42 9.94
C VAL A 81 -3.77 15.73 8.47
N TYR A 82 -4.12 14.68 7.72
CA TYR A 82 -4.27 14.70 6.27
C TYR A 82 -5.64 14.14 5.88
N LYS A 83 -6.19 14.60 4.76
CA LYS A 83 -7.45 14.10 4.19
C LYS A 83 -7.19 13.45 2.84
N VAL A 84 -7.71 12.25 2.66
CA VAL A 84 -7.54 11.45 1.44
C VAL A 84 -8.25 12.13 0.27
N THR A 85 -7.52 12.40 -0.82
CA THR A 85 -8.02 13.20 -1.95
C THR A 85 -8.80 12.37 -2.98
N ALA A 86 -8.52 11.07 -3.05
CA ALA A 86 -9.16 10.11 -3.94
C ALA A 86 -9.09 8.69 -3.35
N ASN A 87 -9.92 7.78 -3.87
CA ASN A 87 -9.84 6.36 -3.50
C ASN A 87 -8.45 5.79 -3.78
N ALA A 88 -8.02 4.81 -2.97
CA ALA A 88 -6.75 4.14 -3.17
C ALA A 88 -6.64 3.48 -4.55
N VAL A 89 -5.41 3.45 -5.06
CA VAL A 89 -5.05 2.92 -6.38
C VAL A 89 -4.04 1.79 -6.22
N ALA A 90 -4.25 0.71 -6.98
CA ALA A 90 -3.33 -0.42 -7.02
C ALA A 90 -2.25 -0.19 -8.09
N GLY A 91 -1.00 -0.09 -7.64
CA GLY A 91 0.18 0.05 -8.48
C GLY A 91 0.27 1.36 -9.26
N CYS A 92 1.49 1.75 -9.62
CA CYS A 92 1.75 2.84 -10.54
C CYS A 92 2.87 2.42 -11.50
N GLU A 93 2.51 2.12 -12.75
CA GLU A 93 3.46 1.74 -13.80
C GLU A 93 4.29 2.92 -14.29
N ASP A 94 3.76 4.14 -14.18
CA ASP A 94 4.41 5.37 -14.62
C ASP A 94 4.25 6.48 -13.59
N PRO A 95 5.14 6.54 -12.57
CA PRO A 95 5.08 7.56 -11.53
C PRO A 95 5.26 8.99 -12.05
N SER A 96 5.77 9.21 -13.27
CA SER A 96 5.91 10.55 -13.84
C SER A 96 4.55 11.25 -14.08
N LYS A 97 3.48 10.45 -14.15
CA LYS A 97 2.10 10.91 -14.29
C LYS A 97 1.42 11.24 -12.95
N LEU A 98 2.05 10.91 -11.82
CA LEU A 98 1.53 11.29 -10.52
C LEU A 98 1.63 12.80 -10.34
N SER A 99 0.59 13.35 -9.73
CA SER A 99 0.54 14.72 -9.26
C SER A 99 0.55 14.66 -7.73
N ILE A 100 1.59 15.23 -7.13
CA ILE A 100 1.71 15.41 -5.68
C ILE A 100 1.99 16.91 -5.50
N GLY A 101 1.00 17.64 -4.99
CA GLY A 101 1.13 19.06 -4.68
C GLY A 101 1.98 19.31 -3.43
N GLU A 102 2.31 20.59 -3.17
CA GLU A 102 3.18 21.00 -2.04
C GLU A 102 2.63 20.60 -0.66
N ASP A 103 1.31 20.54 -0.51
CA ASP A 103 0.63 20.13 0.73
C ASP A 103 0.15 18.66 0.68
N GLU A 104 0.56 17.90 -0.34
CA GLU A 104 0.11 16.52 -0.53
C GLU A 104 1.23 15.53 -0.21
N ILE A 105 0.82 14.37 0.29
CA ILE A 105 1.68 13.21 0.48
C ILE A 105 1.03 12.00 -0.18
N LEU A 106 1.85 11.08 -0.66
CA LEU A 106 1.44 9.78 -1.15
C LEU A 106 1.88 8.73 -0.13
N ILE A 107 0.93 7.95 0.38
CA ILE A 107 1.22 6.80 1.24
C ILE A 107 1.15 5.55 0.38
N ALA A 108 2.23 4.78 0.28
CA ALA A 108 2.32 3.58 -0.53
C ALA A 108 2.69 2.37 0.34
N ILE A 109 1.88 1.32 0.24
CA ILE A 109 2.08 0.05 0.97
C ILE A 109 2.46 -1.03 -0.03
N HIS A 110 3.70 -1.50 0.01
CA HIS A 110 4.16 -2.61 -0.81
C HIS A 110 3.86 -3.95 -0.17
N SER A 111 3.39 -4.89 -0.98
CA SER A 111 3.45 -6.31 -0.67
C SER A 111 3.48 -7.14 -1.94
N ASP A 112 4.38 -8.12 -1.99
CA ASP A 112 4.47 -9.14 -3.05
C ASP A 112 3.27 -10.09 -3.04
N SER A 113 2.41 -10.00 -2.01
CA SER A 113 1.19 -10.79 -1.84
C SER A 113 1.42 -12.31 -1.75
N SER A 114 2.67 -12.74 -1.55
CA SER A 114 3.01 -14.12 -1.25
C SER A 114 2.33 -14.57 0.06
N PRO A 115 2.14 -15.88 0.29
CA PRO A 115 1.45 -16.37 1.49
C PRO A 115 2.05 -15.89 2.82
N ASN A 116 3.35 -15.60 2.85
CA ASN A 116 4.08 -15.18 4.05
C ASN A 116 4.47 -13.68 4.02
N ALA A 117 3.89 -12.90 3.11
CA ALA A 117 4.21 -11.50 2.93
C ALA A 117 3.77 -10.70 4.16
N LYS A 118 4.71 -9.98 4.79
CA LYS A 118 4.47 -9.28 6.06
C LYS A 118 3.45 -8.16 5.91
N ASN A 119 3.42 -7.48 4.77
CA ASN A 119 2.52 -6.35 4.53
C ASN A 119 1.22 -6.72 3.82
N LYS A 120 0.90 -8.02 3.69
CA LYS A 120 -0.30 -8.48 2.99
C LYS A 120 -1.58 -7.86 3.56
N GLU A 121 -1.71 -7.84 4.88
CA GLU A 121 -2.88 -7.25 5.55
C GLU A 121 -2.93 -5.73 5.34
N GLN A 122 -1.80 -5.03 5.54
CA GLN A 122 -1.71 -3.58 5.33
C GLN A 122 -2.07 -3.21 3.89
N LYS A 123 -1.62 -3.98 2.89
CA LYS A 123 -1.98 -3.72 1.49
C LYS A 123 -3.47 -3.96 1.22
N LYS A 124 -4.07 -4.99 1.84
CA LYS A 124 -5.53 -5.21 1.78
C LYS A 124 -6.29 -4.05 2.44
N ALA A 125 -5.83 -3.56 3.60
CA ALA A 125 -6.41 -2.41 4.29
C ALA A 125 -6.30 -1.12 3.45
N ALA A 126 -5.14 -0.89 2.83
CA ALA A 126 -4.92 0.26 1.95
C ALA A 126 -5.92 0.29 0.77
N ALA A 127 -6.29 -0.88 0.23
CA ALA A 127 -7.28 -0.96 -0.85
C ALA A 127 -8.71 -0.55 -0.42
N LEU A 128 -8.99 -0.55 0.89
CA LEU A 128 -10.27 -0.12 1.45
C LEU A 128 -10.33 1.40 1.67
N VAL A 129 -9.20 2.10 1.64
CA VAL A 129 -9.13 3.55 1.82
C VAL A 129 -9.93 4.28 0.73
N LYS A 130 -10.82 5.17 1.14
CA LYS A 130 -11.68 5.98 0.28
C LYS A 130 -11.37 7.46 0.43
N LYS A 131 -11.79 8.21 -0.59
CA LYS A 131 -11.80 9.67 -0.56
C LYS A 131 -12.49 10.19 0.72
N ASP A 132 -12.00 11.31 1.21
CA ASP A 132 -12.50 12.07 2.37
C ASP A 132 -12.27 11.41 3.74
N MET A 133 -11.72 10.18 3.80
CA MET A 133 -11.16 9.64 5.04
C MET A 133 -9.99 10.48 5.53
N SER A 134 -9.70 10.43 6.82
CA SER A 134 -8.61 11.18 7.44
C SER A 134 -7.49 10.27 7.88
N VAL A 135 -6.26 10.79 7.83
CA VAL A 135 -5.04 10.11 8.22
C VAL A 135 -4.31 10.98 9.23
N THR A 136 -4.02 10.43 10.40
CA THR A 136 -3.17 11.06 11.40
C THR A 136 -1.82 10.37 11.43
N LEU A 137 -0.75 11.14 11.26
CA LEU A 137 0.61 10.63 11.35
C LEU A 137 1.12 10.67 12.79
N SER A 138 1.80 9.61 13.23
CA SER A 138 2.46 9.51 14.53
C SER A 138 3.86 8.92 14.36
N GLY A 139 4.85 9.44 15.08
CA GLY A 139 6.23 8.95 15.00
C GLY A 139 6.92 9.22 13.65
N ILE A 140 6.45 10.21 12.89
CA ILE A 140 6.94 10.55 11.54
C ILE A 140 7.27 12.05 11.49
N ASP A 141 8.50 12.38 11.12
CA ASP A 141 8.94 13.73 10.79
C ASP A 141 9.18 13.81 9.29
N LEU A 142 8.25 14.44 8.57
CA LEU A 142 8.31 14.56 7.11
C LEU A 142 9.41 15.52 6.65
N ALA A 143 9.71 16.57 7.43
CA ALA A 143 10.70 17.57 7.06
C ALA A 143 12.14 17.07 7.28
N GLY A 144 12.34 16.32 8.37
CA GLY A 144 13.61 15.66 8.67
C GLY A 144 13.77 14.27 8.04
N GLU A 145 12.77 13.78 7.31
CA GLU A 145 12.71 12.45 6.70
C GLU A 145 13.00 11.30 7.68
N LYS A 146 12.44 11.40 8.89
CA LYS A 146 12.70 10.45 9.98
C LYS A 146 11.44 9.71 10.38
N VAL A 147 11.62 8.43 10.67
CA VAL A 147 10.57 7.56 11.19
C VAL A 147 11.04 6.89 12.48
N THR A 148 10.25 7.05 13.54
CA THR A 148 10.45 6.43 14.86
C THR A 148 9.15 5.77 15.28
N ASP A 149 9.03 4.46 15.03
CA ASP A 149 7.79 3.67 15.19
C ASP A 149 6.60 4.26 14.39
N GLY A 150 6.86 4.72 13.17
CA GLY A 150 5.92 5.48 12.36
C GLY A 150 4.59 4.77 12.12
N LYS A 151 3.50 5.51 12.32
CA LYS A 151 2.13 5.08 12.03
C LYS A 151 1.40 6.12 11.22
N ALA A 152 0.62 5.67 10.24
CA ALA A 152 -0.46 6.43 9.62
C ALA A 152 -1.78 5.81 10.07
N VAL A 153 -2.51 6.49 10.95
CA VAL A 153 -3.75 6.01 11.55
C VAL A 153 -4.93 6.55 10.75
N LEU A 154 -5.78 5.66 10.25
CA LEU A 154 -6.92 6.02 9.43
C LEU A 154 -8.18 6.23 10.29
N SER A 155 -8.95 7.26 9.98
CA SER A 155 -10.26 7.54 10.56
C SER A 155 -11.28 7.70 9.44
N VAL A 156 -12.44 7.04 9.59
CA VAL A 156 -13.54 7.19 8.62
C VAL A 156 -14.27 8.51 8.82
N ASP A 157 -14.37 8.96 10.06
CA ASP A 157 -14.95 10.25 10.43
C ASP A 157 -13.89 11.36 10.44
N GLU A 158 -14.32 12.62 10.31
CA GLU A 158 -13.41 13.76 10.44
C GLU A 158 -12.77 13.77 11.83
N PRO A 159 -11.44 13.96 11.92
CA PRO A 159 -10.73 13.95 13.18
C PRO A 159 -11.18 15.17 14.00
N ILE A 160 -11.42 14.94 15.28
CA ILE A 160 -11.69 16.02 16.22
C ILE A 160 -10.39 16.83 16.36
N LEU A 161 -10.33 17.96 15.65
CA LEU A 161 -9.27 18.94 15.85
C LEU A 161 -9.53 19.61 17.19
N ASP A 162 -8.69 19.33 18.18
CA ASP A 162 -8.78 19.96 19.49
C ASP A 162 -8.28 21.41 19.38
N THR A 163 -9.17 22.33 18.98
CA THR A 163 -8.86 23.76 18.93
C THR A 163 -9.05 24.43 20.29
N SER A 164 -9.10 23.67 21.39
CA SER A 164 -9.21 24.21 22.74
C SER A 164 -7.86 24.71 23.27
N SER A 165 -7.27 25.71 22.62
CA SER A 165 -6.52 26.72 23.34
C SER A 165 -7.54 27.73 23.86
N GLY A 166 -7.96 27.57 25.11
CA GLY A 166 -8.79 28.55 25.79
C GLY A 166 -8.07 29.89 25.90
N ASP A 167 -8.41 30.83 25.00
CA ASP A 167 -8.19 32.27 25.22
C ASP A 167 -9.49 32.88 25.74
N GLU A 168 -9.74 32.64 27.03
CA GLU A 168 -10.51 33.57 27.85
C GLU A 168 -9.63 34.81 28.08
N SER A 169 -9.66 35.78 27.17
CA SER A 169 -9.28 37.15 27.54
C SER A 169 -9.93 38.20 26.64
N SER A 170 -10.96 38.81 27.24
CA SER A 170 -11.32 40.22 27.17
C SER A 170 -11.09 40.98 25.85
N LYS A 171 -12.23 41.18 25.18
CA LYS A 171 -12.58 42.34 24.36
C LYS A 171 -11.97 43.63 24.93
N ALA A 172 -10.99 44.18 24.23
CA ALA A 172 -10.62 45.59 24.30
C ALA A 172 -10.39 46.11 22.89
N GLU A 173 -11.31 46.95 22.42
CA GLU A 173 -11.10 47.82 21.27
C GLU A 173 -9.89 48.71 21.51
N SER A 174 -8.99 48.84 20.53
CA SER A 174 -8.44 50.16 20.22
C SER A 174 -7.73 50.16 18.87
N SER A 175 -8.24 51.04 18.02
CA SER A 175 -7.77 51.44 16.70
C SER A 175 -6.31 51.93 16.71
N LYS A 176 -5.55 51.64 15.64
CA LYS A 176 -4.48 52.55 15.21
C LYS A 176 -4.32 52.56 13.69
N PRO A 177 -4.21 53.76 13.08
CA PRO A 177 -4.20 53.94 11.63
C PRO A 177 -2.78 53.85 11.03
N SER A 178 -2.80 53.85 9.70
CA SER A 178 -1.73 53.65 8.74
C SER A 178 -0.69 54.78 8.63
N LYS A 179 0.47 54.38 8.10
CA LYS A 179 1.28 55.02 7.03
C LYS A 179 2.10 56.29 7.33
N SER A 180 3.42 56.11 7.26
CA SER A 180 4.47 57.03 6.75
C SER A 180 5.71 56.14 6.53
N GLY A 181 6.34 56.00 5.37
CA GLY A 181 6.86 57.05 4.49
C GLY A 181 8.28 57.40 4.95
N ASP A 182 9.31 56.89 4.28
CA ASP A 182 10.27 57.69 3.49
C ASP A 182 11.52 56.87 3.10
N ASP A 183 12.02 57.18 1.92
CA ASP A 183 13.16 56.64 1.21
C ASP A 183 14.51 56.94 1.90
N SER A 184 15.53 56.11 1.69
CA SER A 184 16.86 56.57 1.27
C SER A 184 17.84 55.43 0.97
N ASN A 185 18.36 55.55 -0.26
CA ASN A 185 19.45 54.91 -0.97
C ASN A 185 20.79 54.84 -0.21
N ALA A 186 21.53 53.73 -0.32
CA ALA A 186 23.00 53.73 -0.39
C ALA A 186 23.56 52.36 -0.84
N GLU A 187 24.56 52.45 -1.70
CA GLU A 187 25.16 51.44 -2.56
C GLU A 187 26.39 50.77 -1.91
N VAL A 188 26.90 49.74 -2.60
CA VAL A 188 28.28 49.21 -2.60
C VAL A 188 28.66 48.17 -1.53
N SER A 189 28.90 46.92 -1.96
CA SER A 189 30.26 46.32 -2.05
C SER A 189 30.22 44.79 -2.19
N LYS A 190 30.73 44.29 -3.33
CA LYS A 190 31.24 42.92 -3.54
C LYS A 190 32.67 42.82 -2.98
N PRO A 191 33.15 41.63 -2.57
CA PRO A 191 34.17 40.93 -3.37
C PRO A 191 33.91 39.38 -3.38
N THR A 192 34.08 38.56 -4.45
CA THR A 192 35.31 37.98 -5.08
C THR A 192 36.40 37.59 -4.06
N ASN A 193 37.05 36.43 -4.04
CA ASN A 193 37.32 35.41 -5.06
C ASN A 193 37.98 34.16 -4.43
N SER A 194 38.15 33.12 -5.26
CA SER A 194 39.17 32.05 -5.24
C SER A 194 38.92 30.84 -4.32
N ALA A 195 38.76 29.60 -4.81
CA ALA A 195 39.51 28.74 -5.76
C ALA A 195 40.57 27.86 -5.07
N ALA A 196 40.41 26.54 -5.25
CA ALA A 196 41.37 25.42 -5.23
C ALA A 196 40.62 24.17 -4.72
N ASP A 197 40.86 22.92 -5.12
CA ASP A 197 41.57 22.23 -6.21
C ASP A 197 41.36 20.73 -5.88
N SER A 198 41.25 19.89 -6.92
CA SER A 198 41.42 18.41 -6.97
C SER A 198 40.71 17.50 -5.92
N GLU A 199 40.18 16.32 -6.27
CA GLU A 199 40.94 15.12 -6.60
C GLU A 199 40.12 14.11 -7.44
N ASP A 200 40.90 13.24 -8.09
CA ASP A 200 40.59 12.18 -9.03
C ASP A 200 39.43 11.24 -8.66
N VAL A 201 38.68 10.81 -9.69
CA VAL A 201 37.85 9.60 -9.62
C VAL A 201 38.27 8.64 -10.72
N GLU A 202 39.09 7.67 -10.33
CA GLU A 202 39.51 6.55 -11.15
C GLU A 202 38.39 5.48 -11.21
N SER A 203 38.05 5.11 -12.46
CA SER A 203 37.58 3.81 -12.96
C SER A 203 36.91 2.81 -12.01
N SER A 204 35.73 2.31 -12.41
CA SER A 204 35.60 0.92 -12.93
C SER A 204 34.17 0.58 -13.36
N ALA A 205 34.02 0.25 -14.65
CA ALA A 205 32.98 -0.69 -15.11
C ALA A 205 33.37 -2.12 -14.67
N PRO A 206 32.41 -3.07 -14.59
CA PRO A 206 32.27 -3.97 -15.73
C PRO A 206 30.85 -4.52 -16.02
N SER A 207 30.64 -4.74 -17.32
CA SER A 207 30.12 -5.96 -17.96
C SER A 207 28.63 -6.28 -18.08
N LYS A 208 28.31 -6.49 -19.36
CA LYS A 208 27.11 -7.04 -20.03
C LYS A 208 26.77 -8.49 -19.65
N SER A 209 25.47 -8.74 -19.66
CA SER A 209 24.73 -9.82 -20.37
C SER A 209 24.98 -11.29 -20.01
N SER A 210 23.92 -11.93 -19.52
CA SER A 210 23.32 -13.08 -20.23
C SER A 210 21.85 -13.27 -19.86
N GLU A 211 21.01 -13.05 -20.87
CA GLU A 211 19.66 -13.61 -21.00
C GLU A 211 19.66 -15.13 -20.76
N ILE A 212 18.73 -15.60 -19.94
CA ILE A 212 17.99 -16.82 -20.24
C ILE A 212 16.51 -16.47 -20.19
N THR A 213 15.97 -16.26 -21.37
CA THR A 213 14.55 -16.30 -21.67
C THR A 213 14.04 -17.73 -21.51
N THR A 214 13.01 -17.92 -20.68
CA THR A 214 11.91 -18.80 -21.05
C THR A 214 10.63 -18.01 -20.93
N SER A 215 10.25 -17.43 -22.05
CA SER A 215 8.87 -17.04 -22.35
C SER A 215 8.00 -18.28 -22.18
N ASP A 216 7.05 -18.26 -21.26
CA ASP A 216 5.78 -18.92 -21.50
C ASP A 216 4.65 -17.95 -21.20
N SER A 217 4.04 -17.55 -22.30
CA SER A 217 2.90 -16.65 -22.40
C SER A 217 1.63 -17.38 -21.99
N GLY A 218 0.87 -16.76 -21.11
CA GLY A 218 -0.59 -16.82 -21.18
C GLY A 218 -1.21 -18.14 -20.72
N LYS A 219 -1.66 -18.14 -19.46
CA LYS A 219 -3.04 -18.39 -19.07
C LYS A 219 -3.12 -18.15 -17.57
N ASP A 220 -4.00 -17.23 -17.16
CA ASP A 220 -4.68 -17.31 -15.87
C ASP A 220 -5.44 -18.64 -15.83
N GLY A 221 -4.69 -19.71 -15.60
CA GLY A 221 -5.19 -21.04 -15.38
C GLY A 221 -5.24 -21.26 -13.89
N LEU A 222 -6.35 -21.84 -13.42
CA LEU A 222 -6.43 -22.48 -12.11
C LEU A 222 -5.09 -23.14 -11.77
N ASP A 223 -4.62 -22.96 -10.52
CA ASP A 223 -3.34 -23.51 -10.09
C ASP A 223 -3.25 -25.01 -10.47
N LYS A 224 -2.05 -25.49 -10.81
CA LYS A 224 -1.80 -26.88 -11.23
C LYS A 224 -2.42 -27.89 -10.25
N THR A 225 -2.40 -27.58 -8.96
CA THR A 225 -3.00 -28.38 -7.88
C THR A 225 -4.53 -28.41 -8.00
N THR A 226 -5.15 -27.26 -8.27
CA THR A 226 -6.59 -27.11 -8.54
C THR A 226 -7.01 -27.86 -9.81
N ILE A 227 -6.23 -27.79 -10.90
CA ILE A 227 -6.49 -28.55 -12.13
C ILE A 227 -6.45 -30.06 -11.87
N ILE A 228 -5.46 -30.53 -11.11
CA ILE A 228 -5.34 -31.95 -10.72
C ILE A 228 -6.54 -32.39 -9.88
N LEU A 229 -6.98 -31.56 -8.93
CA LEU A 229 -8.15 -31.85 -8.09
C LEU A 229 -9.45 -31.94 -8.91
N ILE A 230 -9.66 -31.03 -9.87
CA ILE A 230 -10.82 -31.07 -10.78
C ILE A 230 -10.78 -32.32 -11.65
N ALA A 231 -9.61 -32.69 -12.18
CA ALA A 231 -9.44 -33.88 -13.00
C ALA A 231 -9.77 -35.16 -12.21
N ILE A 232 -9.31 -35.26 -10.96
CA ILE A 232 -9.63 -36.39 -10.07
C ILE A 232 -11.12 -36.44 -9.75
N ALA A 233 -11.74 -35.29 -9.43
CA ALA A 233 -13.17 -35.21 -9.15
C ALA A 233 -14.03 -35.63 -10.36
N ALA A 234 -13.66 -35.20 -11.57
CA ALA A 234 -14.34 -35.58 -12.81
C ALA A 234 -14.28 -37.10 -13.07
N VAL A 235 -13.12 -37.74 -12.85
CA VAL A 235 -12.96 -39.20 -13.01
C VAL A 235 -13.83 -39.97 -12.02
N VAL A 236 -13.95 -39.50 -10.77
CA VAL A 236 -14.80 -40.12 -9.75
C VAL A 236 -16.29 -40.01 -10.12
N VAL A 237 -16.74 -38.85 -10.62
CA VAL A 237 -18.13 -38.65 -11.06
C VAL A 237 -18.45 -39.53 -12.27
N ILE A 238 -17.58 -39.57 -13.28
CA ILE A 238 -17.77 -40.39 -14.48
C ILE A 238 -17.80 -41.88 -14.12
N GLY A 239 -16.87 -42.35 -13.28
CA GLY A 239 -16.84 -43.72 -12.78
C GLY A 239 -18.13 -44.10 -12.02
N SER A 240 -18.65 -43.18 -11.21
CA SER A 240 -19.91 -43.37 -10.47
C SER A 240 -21.11 -43.51 -11.39
N ILE A 241 -21.21 -42.67 -12.42
CA ILE A 241 -22.29 -42.72 -13.42
C ILE A 241 -22.26 -44.03 -14.20
N ILE A 242 -21.07 -44.48 -14.62
CA ILE A 242 -20.91 -45.75 -15.35
C ILE A 242 -21.34 -46.94 -14.48
N ILE A 243 -20.93 -46.97 -13.21
CA ILE A 243 -21.32 -48.04 -12.28
C ILE A 243 -22.85 -48.09 -12.08
N ILE A 244 -23.51 -46.93 -11.97
CA ILE A 244 -24.97 -46.83 -11.84
C ILE A 244 -25.65 -47.28 -13.15
N ALA A 245 -25.16 -46.86 -14.30
CA ALA A 245 -25.70 -47.24 -15.61
C ALA A 245 -25.58 -48.74 -15.89
N VAL A 246 -24.43 -49.35 -15.54
CA VAL A 246 -24.20 -50.80 -15.69
C VAL A 246 -25.07 -51.60 -14.71
N LYS A 247 -25.31 -51.09 -13.49
CA LYS A 247 -26.24 -51.73 -12.53
C LYS A 247 -27.71 -51.62 -12.91
N ARG A 248 -28.12 -50.65 -13.74
CA ARG A 248 -29.51 -50.52 -14.22
C ARG A 248 -29.80 -51.41 -15.43
N LYS A 249 -28.77 -51.94 -16.11
CA LYS A 249 -28.88 -52.84 -17.26
C LYS A 249 -28.80 -54.34 -16.89
N LYS A 250 -28.63 -54.67 -15.62
CA LYS A 250 -28.66 -56.04 -15.07
C LYS A 250 -29.77 -56.16 -14.04
#